data_AF-A0A2W2EPJ8-F1
#
_entry.id   AF-A0A2W2EPJ8-F1
#
_cell.length_a   1.000
_cell.length_b   1.000
_cell.length_c   1.000
_cell.angle_alpha   90.00
_cell.angle_beta   90.00
_cell.angle_gamma   90.00
#
_symmetry.space_group_name_H-M   'P 1'
#
loop_
_entity.id
_entity.type
_entity.pdbx_description
1 polymer ?
#
loop_
_entity_poly.entity_id
_entity_poly.type
_entity_poly.pdbx_seq_one_letter_code
_entity_poly.pdbx_strand_id
1 'polypeptide(L)'
;MILALRALGVGDLATGVPALRALRAAYPDRDLVLAAPAWLGPLVELVGGVDRLLPTDGLDRLDRPGGPVEVAVNLHGRGPESHRLLAGTRPARLLAFANSAAGHGDGPDWDDDEHEVMRWCRLLGGYGIAADPTDLDLRRPGPGTMPGGVTVLHPGSKIPAKRWPAGRYAALARELTARGHRVVLTGSAPERAAAARVASAAGLPDGAVLAGRTDLAELAALVADARLVVSGDTGVAHLATGYRTASVVLFGPVPPTRWGPPPERRRHRVLWV
;
A
#
# COMPACT_ATOMS: atom_id res chain seq x y z
N MET A 1 25.37 0.35 0.12
CA MET A 1 23.96 0.40 -0.36
C MET A 1 23.06 0.94 0.72
N ILE A 2 21.86 1.39 0.36
CA ILE A 2 20.77 1.72 1.27
C ILE A 2 19.82 0.53 1.31
N LEU A 3 19.46 0.06 2.51
CA LEU A 3 18.52 -1.03 2.71
C LEU A 3 17.29 -0.52 3.49
N ALA A 4 16.12 -0.49 2.87
CA ALA A 4 14.87 -0.17 3.53
C ALA A 4 14.06 -1.43 3.80
N LEU A 5 13.55 -1.61 5.02
CA LEU A 5 12.66 -2.74 5.38
C LEU A 5 11.20 -2.28 5.42
N ARG A 6 10.32 -2.93 4.64
CA ARG A 6 8.86 -2.73 4.68
C ARG A 6 8.13 -4.01 4.27
N ALA A 7 8.33 -5.07 5.05
CA ALA A 7 7.81 -6.40 4.79
C ALA A 7 6.31 -6.59 5.09
N LEU A 8 5.46 -5.74 4.51
CA LEU A 8 4.03 -5.61 4.80
C LEU A 8 3.17 -5.75 3.51
N GLY A 9 1.98 -5.13 3.47
CA GLY A 9 1.05 -5.23 2.35
C GLY A 9 1.12 -4.08 1.34
N VAL A 10 0.21 -4.12 0.36
CA VAL A 10 0.08 -3.09 -0.69
C VAL A 10 -0.15 -1.69 -0.11
N GLY A 11 -1.06 -1.57 0.88
CA GLY A 11 -1.38 -0.28 1.50
C GLY A 11 -0.20 0.30 2.26
N ASP A 12 0.55 -0.56 2.95
CA ASP A 12 1.80 -0.18 3.59
C ASP A 12 2.80 0.31 2.54
N LEU A 13 3.13 -0.48 1.52
CA LEU A 13 4.08 -0.05 0.48
C LEU A 13 3.70 1.31 -0.12
N ALA A 14 2.42 1.50 -0.48
CA ALA A 14 1.92 2.74 -1.06
C ALA A 14 2.06 3.96 -0.12
N THR A 15 1.87 3.79 1.19
CA THR A 15 2.06 4.88 2.17
C THR A 15 3.54 5.17 2.47
N GLY A 16 4.44 4.24 2.15
CA GLY A 16 5.89 4.43 2.27
C GLY A 16 6.55 5.09 1.05
N VAL A 17 5.81 5.35 -0.03
CA VAL A 17 6.35 5.90 -1.29
C VAL A 17 7.14 7.20 -1.08
N PRO A 18 6.62 8.22 -0.36
CA PRO A 18 7.36 9.45 -0.10
C PRO A 18 8.72 9.23 0.56
N ALA A 19 8.78 8.32 1.54
CA ALA A 19 10.02 7.99 2.23
C ALA A 19 11.02 7.30 1.30
N LEU A 20 10.57 6.36 0.46
CA LEU A 20 11.44 5.70 -0.53
C LEU A 20 12.02 6.69 -1.55
N ARG A 21 11.22 7.66 -2.00
CA ARG A 21 11.67 8.71 -2.92
C ARG A 21 12.64 9.69 -2.27
N ALA A 22 12.38 10.07 -1.02
CA ALA A 22 13.29 10.89 -0.24
C ALA A 22 14.65 10.18 -0.03
N LEU A 23 14.65 8.87 0.22
CA LEU A 23 15.88 8.07 0.30
C LEU A 23 16.64 8.06 -1.03
N ARG A 24 15.96 7.86 -2.16
CA ARG A 24 16.59 7.98 -3.49
C ARG A 24 17.19 9.37 -3.70
N ALA A 25 16.46 10.43 -3.36
CA ALA A 25 16.94 11.80 -3.52
C ALA A 25 18.15 12.12 -2.63
N ALA A 26 18.18 11.60 -1.40
CA ALA A 26 19.29 11.77 -0.46
C ALA A 26 20.54 10.95 -0.83
N TYR A 27 20.35 9.83 -1.53
CA TYR A 27 21.41 8.90 -1.90
C TYR A 27 21.35 8.53 -3.39
N PRO A 28 21.54 9.50 -4.31
CA PRO A 28 21.33 9.29 -5.74
C PRO A 28 22.25 8.21 -6.33
N ASP A 29 23.51 8.15 -5.85
CA ASP A 29 24.56 7.26 -6.37
C ASP A 29 24.65 5.91 -5.63
N ARG A 30 23.67 5.60 -4.77
CA ARG A 30 23.65 4.36 -4.00
C ARG A 30 22.52 3.46 -4.45
N ASP A 31 22.79 2.16 -4.46
CA ASP A 31 21.73 1.17 -4.65
C ASP A 31 20.73 1.26 -3.49
N LEU A 32 19.46 1.53 -3.78
CA LEU A 32 18.34 1.44 -2.85
C LEU A 32 17.69 0.07 -2.99
N VAL A 33 17.90 -0.77 -1.99
CA VAL A 33 17.34 -2.11 -1.88
C VAL A 33 16.15 -2.06 -0.92
N LEU A 34 14.99 -2.54 -1.38
CA LEU A 34 13.80 -2.68 -0.54
C LEU A 34 13.65 -4.13 -0.11
N ALA A 35 13.70 -4.40 1.19
CA ALA A 35 13.33 -5.68 1.78
C ALA A 35 11.80 -5.73 2.00
N ALA A 36 11.11 -6.49 1.14
CA ALA A 36 9.66 -6.63 1.15
C ALA A 36 9.22 -7.97 0.48
N PRO A 37 7.97 -8.43 0.66
CA PRO A 37 7.49 -9.67 0.06
C PRO A 37 7.68 -9.71 -1.45
N ALA A 38 8.13 -10.86 -1.98
CA ALA A 38 8.45 -11.02 -3.40
C ALA A 38 7.26 -10.67 -4.32
N TRP A 39 6.04 -10.98 -3.89
CA TRP A 39 4.81 -10.73 -4.64
C TRP A 39 4.50 -9.23 -4.84
N LEU A 40 5.17 -8.33 -4.11
CA LEU A 40 5.07 -6.88 -4.31
C LEU A 40 5.93 -6.37 -5.47
N GLY A 41 6.78 -7.20 -6.07
CA GLY A 41 7.69 -6.84 -7.17
C GLY A 41 7.09 -5.92 -8.23
N PRO A 42 5.93 -6.27 -8.85
CA PRO A 42 5.30 -5.43 -9.85
C PRO A 42 4.96 -4.02 -9.36
N LEU A 43 4.59 -3.86 -8.08
CA LEU A 43 4.29 -2.54 -7.51
C LEU A 43 5.55 -1.76 -7.14
N VAL A 44 6.61 -2.45 -6.69
CA VAL A 44 7.90 -1.83 -6.37
C VAL A 44 8.50 -1.14 -7.61
N GLU A 45 8.38 -1.74 -8.78
CA GLU A 45 8.79 -1.13 -10.05
C GLU A 45 8.02 0.18 -10.36
N LEU A 46 6.74 0.23 -9.98
CA LEU A 46 5.85 1.37 -10.21
C LEU A 46 5.99 2.48 -9.18
N VAL A 47 6.49 2.20 -7.97
CA VAL A 47 6.88 3.22 -6.99
C VAL A 47 7.94 4.16 -7.58
N GLY A 48 8.93 3.58 -8.26
CA GLY A 48 10.08 4.28 -8.81
C GLY A 48 11.09 4.70 -7.75
N GLY A 49 12.39 4.57 -8.08
CA GLY A 49 13.49 4.98 -7.20
C GLY A 49 14.08 3.85 -6.35
N VAL A 50 13.46 2.67 -6.32
CA VAL A 50 14.04 1.43 -5.77
C VAL A 50 14.73 0.66 -6.89
N ASP A 51 15.99 0.26 -6.69
CA ASP A 51 16.76 -0.46 -7.73
C ASP A 51 16.55 -1.96 -7.66
N ARG A 52 16.34 -2.49 -6.45
CA ARG A 52 16.22 -3.93 -6.23
C ARG A 52 15.27 -4.26 -5.09
N LEU A 53 14.42 -5.25 -5.33
CA LEU A 53 13.66 -5.93 -4.29
C LEU A 53 14.51 -7.07 -3.70
N LEU A 54 14.65 -7.08 -2.38
CA LEU A 54 15.13 -8.21 -1.61
C LEU A 54 13.91 -8.93 -1.03
N PRO A 55 13.56 -10.14 -1.52
CA PRO A 55 12.44 -10.90 -0.99
C PRO A 55 12.54 -11.06 0.53
N THR A 56 11.52 -10.62 1.26
CA THR A 56 11.48 -10.70 2.73
C THR A 56 10.03 -10.83 3.17
N ASP A 57 9.67 -11.98 3.71
CA ASP A 57 8.33 -12.25 4.24
C ASP A 57 8.34 -12.15 5.77
N GLY A 58 7.73 -11.10 6.31
CA GLY A 58 7.70 -10.85 7.75
C GLY A 58 9.06 -10.45 8.34
N LEU A 59 9.30 -10.81 9.60
CA LEU A 59 10.46 -10.36 10.39
C LEU A 59 11.35 -11.50 10.90
N ASP A 60 11.09 -12.74 10.50
CA ASP A 60 11.81 -13.91 11.02
C ASP A 60 13.26 -13.96 10.54
N ARG A 61 13.49 -13.62 9.26
CA ARG A 61 14.81 -13.66 8.64
C ARG A 61 14.89 -12.66 7.50
N LEU A 62 16.09 -12.09 7.35
CA LEU A 62 16.47 -11.26 6.22
C LEU A 62 17.63 -11.93 5.50
N ASP A 63 17.47 -12.18 4.22
CA ASP A 63 18.55 -12.73 3.40
C ASP A 63 19.66 -11.71 3.18
N ARG A 64 20.85 -12.22 2.82
CA ARG A 64 22.02 -11.35 2.65
C ARG A 64 21.76 -10.37 1.51
N PRO A 65 21.91 -9.05 1.73
CA PRO A 65 21.62 -8.04 0.72
C PRO A 65 22.68 -8.00 -0.41
N GLY A 66 23.72 -8.85 -0.37
CA GLY A 66 24.71 -8.98 -1.45
C GLY A 66 25.83 -7.94 -1.42
N GLY A 67 25.98 -7.20 -0.32
CA GLY A 67 27.06 -6.22 -0.13
C GLY A 67 26.93 -5.47 1.19
N PRO A 68 27.87 -4.57 1.52
CA PRO A 68 27.82 -3.78 2.74
C PRO A 68 26.63 -2.80 2.74
N VAL A 69 25.91 -2.78 3.85
CA VAL A 69 24.82 -1.83 4.11
C VAL A 69 25.42 -0.58 4.73
N GLU A 70 25.29 0.55 4.04
CA GLU A 70 25.75 1.85 4.56
C GLU A 70 24.69 2.43 5.49
N VAL A 71 23.44 2.42 5.01
CA VAL A 71 22.29 2.92 5.75
C VAL A 71 21.20 1.86 5.72
N ALA A 72 20.74 1.46 6.90
CA ALA A 72 19.53 0.66 7.06
C ALA A 72 18.38 1.56 7.52
N VAL A 73 17.19 1.39 6.95
CA VAL A 73 16.01 2.21 7.26
C VAL A 73 14.84 1.32 7.66
N ASN A 74 14.34 1.51 8.88
CA ASN A 74 13.18 0.79 9.38
C ASN A 74 11.89 1.50 8.97
N LEU A 75 11.38 1.15 7.78
CA LEU A 75 10.06 1.56 7.31
C LEU A 75 8.99 0.49 7.62
N HIS A 76 9.16 -0.35 8.64
CA HIS A 76 8.24 -1.45 8.94
C HIS A 76 7.39 -1.17 10.17
N GLY A 77 7.97 -0.71 11.26
CA GLY A 77 7.23 -0.47 12.50
C GLY A 77 8.13 -0.16 13.69
N ARG A 78 7.53 -0.12 14.88
CA ARG A 78 8.25 0.20 16.14
C ARG A 78 8.76 -1.01 16.91
N GLY A 79 8.46 -2.24 16.48
CA GLY A 79 8.80 -3.45 17.24
C GLY A 79 10.30 -3.74 17.24
N PRO A 80 10.88 -4.27 18.33
CA PRO A 80 12.31 -4.54 18.41
C PRO A 80 12.80 -5.59 17.39
N GLU A 81 11.92 -6.46 16.90
CA GLU A 81 12.22 -7.46 15.87
C GLU A 81 12.74 -6.81 14.59
N SER A 82 12.01 -5.81 14.06
CA SER A 82 12.40 -5.07 12.86
C SER A 82 13.72 -4.31 13.03
N HIS A 83 13.98 -3.77 14.23
CA HIS A 83 15.23 -3.09 14.56
C HIS A 83 16.40 -4.06 14.57
N ARG A 84 16.26 -5.18 15.29
CA ARG A 84 17.30 -6.20 15.41
C ARG A 84 17.61 -6.84 14.06
N LEU A 85 16.60 -7.05 13.22
CA LEU A 85 16.76 -7.59 11.88
C LEU A 85 17.67 -6.69 11.03
N LEU A 86 17.43 -5.39 11.04
CA LEU A 86 18.27 -4.41 10.33
C LEU A 86 19.64 -4.24 10.98
N ALA A 87 19.72 -4.16 12.31
CA ALA A 87 20.98 -4.07 13.04
C ALA A 87 21.88 -5.29 12.77
N GLY A 88 21.30 -6.47 12.55
CA GLY A 88 22.00 -7.70 12.15
C GLY A 88 22.74 -7.59 10.81
N THR A 89 22.37 -6.63 9.95
CA THR A 89 23.12 -6.31 8.72
C THR A 89 24.39 -5.48 8.96
N ARG A 90 24.62 -5.06 10.22
CA ARG A 90 25.72 -4.19 10.67
C ARG A 90 25.87 -2.93 9.80
N PRO A 91 24.81 -2.13 9.67
CA PRO A 91 24.87 -0.92 8.87
C PRO A 91 25.78 0.12 9.53
N ALA A 92 26.36 1.03 8.74
CA ALA A 92 27.08 2.17 9.31
C ALA A 92 26.12 3.14 10.03
N ARG A 93 24.86 3.23 9.57
CA ARG A 93 23.78 4.00 10.20
C ARG A 93 22.45 3.24 10.16
N LEU A 94 21.72 3.25 11.27
CA LEU A 94 20.35 2.74 11.36
C LEU A 94 19.38 3.90 11.56
N LEU A 95 18.44 4.07 10.63
CA LEU A 95 17.38 5.07 10.68
C LEU A 95 16.11 4.36 11.14
N ALA A 96 15.79 4.49 12.42
CA ALA A 96 14.62 3.88 13.03
C ALA A 96 14.01 4.78 14.11
N PHE A 97 12.79 4.48 14.54
CA PHE A 97 12.22 5.11 15.73
C PHE A 97 12.95 4.65 16.99
N ALA A 98 12.86 5.42 18.08
CA ALA A 98 13.40 5.00 19.36
C ALA A 98 12.77 3.68 19.82
N ASN A 99 13.62 2.73 20.23
CA ASN A 99 13.25 1.44 20.79
C ASN A 99 14.33 0.97 21.80
N SER A 100 14.02 1.10 23.09
CA SER A 100 14.91 0.67 24.18
C SER A 100 15.17 -0.85 24.19
N ALA A 101 14.17 -1.67 23.85
CA ALA A 101 14.30 -3.12 23.81
C ALA A 101 15.24 -3.63 22.69
N ALA A 102 15.52 -2.80 21.68
CA ALA A 102 16.48 -3.05 20.62
C ALA A 102 17.80 -2.28 20.82
N GLY A 103 17.93 -1.50 21.90
CA GLY A 103 19.11 -0.67 22.15
C GLY A 103 19.25 0.53 21.22
N HIS A 104 18.16 0.99 20.59
CA HIS A 104 18.15 2.12 19.65
C HIS A 104 17.48 3.33 20.30
N GLY A 105 18.25 4.24 20.91
CA GLY A 105 17.70 5.34 21.73
C GLY A 105 17.69 6.72 21.07
N ASP A 106 18.37 6.89 19.94
CA ASP A 106 18.66 8.16 19.27
C ASP A 106 17.66 8.51 18.15
N GLY A 107 16.66 7.67 17.93
CA GLY A 107 15.59 7.90 16.96
C GLY A 107 14.47 8.80 17.46
N PRO A 108 13.61 9.31 16.56
CA PRO A 108 12.39 10.00 16.96
C PRO A 108 11.42 9.08 17.70
N ASP A 109 10.51 9.65 18.48
CA ASP A 109 9.46 8.89 19.17
C ASP A 109 8.38 8.37 18.22
N TRP A 110 7.78 7.24 18.56
CA TRP A 110 6.63 6.70 17.84
C TRP A 110 5.33 7.38 18.28
N ASP A 111 4.49 7.72 17.30
CA ASP A 111 3.13 8.26 17.52
C ASP A 111 2.09 7.33 16.86
N ASP A 112 1.17 6.81 17.67
CA ASP A 112 0.10 5.90 17.25
C ASP A 112 -1.11 6.60 16.61
N ASP A 113 -1.23 7.91 16.82
CA ASP A 113 -2.29 8.76 16.27
C ASP A 113 -1.90 9.45 14.97
N GLU A 114 -0.61 9.41 14.61
CA GLU A 114 -0.08 10.00 13.40
C GLU A 114 -0.53 9.27 12.13
N HIS A 115 -0.74 10.04 11.06
CA HIS A 115 -1.01 9.51 9.73
C HIS A 115 0.16 8.69 9.19
N GLU A 116 -0.12 7.52 8.61
CA GLU A 116 0.87 6.55 8.15
C GLU A 116 1.95 7.18 7.24
N VAL A 117 1.55 7.99 6.27
CA VAL A 117 2.49 8.70 5.36
C VAL A 117 3.37 9.70 6.13
N MET A 118 2.77 10.46 7.05
CA MET A 118 3.47 11.48 7.83
C MET A 118 4.51 10.83 8.73
N ARG A 119 4.18 9.68 9.33
CA ARG A 119 5.07 8.91 10.19
C ARG A 119 6.39 8.58 9.51
N TRP A 120 6.35 8.07 8.29
CA TRP A 120 7.57 7.72 7.56
C TRP A 120 8.36 8.95 7.09
N CYS A 121 7.66 10.03 6.74
CA CYS A 121 8.33 11.30 6.41
C CYS A 121 9.02 11.90 7.64
N ARG A 122 8.36 11.88 8.81
CA ARG A 122 8.89 12.37 10.08
C ARG A 122 10.07 11.55 10.57
N LEU A 123 10.02 10.22 10.40
CA LEU A 123 11.16 9.35 10.67
C LEU A 123 12.40 9.87 9.95
N LEU A 124 12.30 10.07 8.63
CA LEU A 124 13.42 10.56 7.83
C LEU A 124 13.84 11.98 8.22
N GLY A 125 12.88 12.86 8.51
CA GLY A 125 13.13 14.22 9.00
C GLY A 125 13.96 14.25 10.28
N GLY A 126 13.72 13.31 11.21
CA GLY A 126 14.52 13.14 12.43
C GLY A 126 16.01 12.84 12.17
N TYR A 127 16.34 12.33 10.98
CA TYR A 127 17.71 12.06 10.54
C TYR A 127 18.22 13.05 9.48
N GLY A 128 17.52 14.18 9.29
CA GLY A 128 17.90 15.24 8.36
C GLY A 128 17.57 14.96 6.89
N ILE A 129 16.71 13.99 6.60
CA ILE A 129 16.27 13.66 5.23
C ILE A 129 14.85 14.21 5.04
N ALA A 130 14.72 15.25 4.22
CA ALA A 130 13.42 15.84 3.90
C ALA A 130 12.61 14.90 2.99
N ALA A 131 11.35 14.67 3.33
CA ALA A 131 10.40 13.89 2.54
C ALA A 131 9.11 14.68 2.33
N ASP A 132 8.61 14.70 1.10
CA ASP A 132 7.35 15.35 0.75
C ASP A 132 6.19 14.36 0.88
N PRO A 133 5.30 14.49 1.88
CA PRO A 133 4.20 13.56 2.09
C PRO A 133 3.17 13.56 0.95
N THR A 134 3.23 14.52 0.03
CA THR A 134 2.32 14.60 -1.12
C THR A 134 2.79 13.80 -2.34
N ASP A 135 4.06 13.35 -2.34
CA ASP A 135 4.74 12.61 -3.42
C ASP A 135 4.37 11.12 -3.47
N LEU A 136 3.07 10.85 -3.41
CA LEU A 136 2.45 9.52 -3.35
C LEU A 136 2.16 8.90 -4.72
N ASP A 137 2.47 9.60 -5.81
CA ASP A 137 2.08 9.16 -7.13
C ASP A 137 2.75 7.84 -7.49
N LEU A 138 2.05 6.98 -8.23
CA LEU A 138 2.64 5.76 -8.79
C LEU A 138 2.81 5.93 -10.29
N ARG A 139 3.90 5.39 -10.84
CA ARG A 139 4.06 5.29 -12.30
C ARG A 139 2.93 4.42 -12.83
N ARG A 140 2.28 4.86 -13.91
CA ARG A 140 1.21 4.06 -14.53
C ARG A 140 1.83 2.78 -15.11
N PRO A 141 1.19 1.62 -14.90
CA PRO A 141 1.55 0.41 -15.62
C PRO A 141 1.49 0.61 -17.14
N GLY A 142 2.26 -0.16 -17.89
CA GLY A 142 2.16 -0.19 -19.36
C GLY A 142 0.78 -0.67 -19.84
N PRO A 143 0.47 -0.53 -21.14
CA PRO A 143 -0.80 -0.98 -21.70
C PRO A 143 -1.01 -2.48 -21.40
N GLY A 144 -2.15 -2.80 -20.76
CA GLY A 144 -2.52 -4.15 -20.35
C GLY A 144 -3.82 -4.64 -20.98
N THR A 145 -4.18 -5.87 -20.67
CA THR A 145 -5.43 -6.53 -21.12
C THR A 145 -6.63 -6.19 -20.22
N MET A 146 -6.40 -5.48 -19.12
CA MET A 146 -7.44 -5.13 -18.16
C MET A 146 -8.42 -4.09 -18.72
N PRO A 147 -9.72 -4.19 -18.40
CA PRO A 147 -10.71 -3.25 -18.91
C PRO A 147 -10.52 -1.85 -18.30
N GLY A 148 -10.39 -0.83 -19.15
CA GLY A 148 -10.37 0.57 -18.73
C GLY A 148 -11.78 1.15 -18.49
N GLY A 149 -11.85 2.27 -17.77
CA GLY A 149 -13.08 3.04 -17.54
C GLY A 149 -14.12 2.34 -16.66
N VAL A 150 -13.78 1.21 -16.04
CA VAL A 150 -14.69 0.43 -15.18
C VAL A 150 -14.82 1.04 -13.79
N THR A 151 -15.87 0.64 -13.07
CA THR A 151 -15.99 0.89 -11.63
C THR A 151 -15.61 -0.35 -10.85
N VAL A 152 -14.53 -0.23 -10.08
CA VAL A 152 -14.00 -1.31 -9.25
C VAL A 152 -14.68 -1.28 -7.90
N LEU A 153 -15.31 -2.38 -7.52
CA LEU A 153 -15.78 -2.63 -6.16
C LEU A 153 -14.86 -3.67 -5.50
N HIS A 154 -14.35 -3.37 -4.32
CA HIS A 154 -13.49 -4.28 -3.55
C HIS A 154 -14.15 -4.65 -2.22
N PRO A 155 -14.99 -5.70 -2.20
CA PRO A 155 -15.70 -6.11 -0.98
C PRO A 155 -14.81 -6.82 0.05
N GLY A 156 -13.62 -7.26 -0.37
CA GLY A 156 -12.67 -8.00 0.46
C GLY A 156 -11.98 -7.15 1.52
N SER A 157 -11.47 -7.83 2.54
CA SER A 157 -10.50 -7.33 3.51
C SER A 157 -9.99 -8.50 4.34
N LYS A 158 -8.70 -8.52 4.67
CA LYS A 158 -8.13 -9.49 5.63
C LYS A 158 -8.73 -9.34 7.04
N ILE A 159 -9.19 -8.14 7.40
CA ILE A 159 -9.77 -7.82 8.70
C ILE A 159 -11.30 -7.83 8.57
N PRO A 160 -12.03 -8.80 9.18
CA PRO A 160 -13.47 -8.91 9.04
C PRO A 160 -14.23 -7.64 9.43
N ALA A 161 -13.78 -6.93 10.47
CA ALA A 161 -14.39 -5.68 10.93
C ALA A 161 -14.28 -4.51 9.92
N LYS A 162 -13.39 -4.60 8.92
CA LYS A 162 -13.28 -3.62 7.83
C LYS A 162 -14.18 -3.97 6.62
N ARG A 163 -14.91 -5.09 6.65
CA ARG A 163 -15.75 -5.52 5.52
C ARG A 163 -17.13 -4.88 5.59
N TRP A 164 -17.45 -4.05 4.60
CA TRP A 164 -18.81 -3.54 4.45
C TRP A 164 -19.77 -4.67 4.02
N PRO A 165 -21.05 -4.68 4.46
CA PRO A 165 -21.95 -5.79 4.19
C PRO A 165 -22.14 -6.10 2.69
N ALA A 166 -22.06 -7.38 2.34
CA ALA A 166 -22.16 -7.83 0.94
C ALA A 166 -23.46 -7.39 0.25
N GLY A 167 -24.59 -7.40 0.98
CA GLY A 167 -25.87 -6.92 0.43
C GLY A 167 -25.87 -5.44 0.05
N ARG A 168 -25.10 -4.61 0.78
CA ARG A 168 -24.94 -3.18 0.45
C ARG A 168 -24.04 -2.98 -0.77
N TYR A 169 -22.97 -3.77 -0.91
CA TYR A 169 -22.18 -3.81 -2.15
C TYR A 169 -23.03 -4.24 -3.35
N ALA A 170 -23.90 -5.24 -3.19
CA ALA A 170 -24.78 -5.70 -4.26
C ALA A 170 -25.79 -4.62 -4.68
N ALA A 171 -26.39 -3.92 -3.71
CA ALA A 171 -27.28 -2.78 -3.98
C ALA A 171 -26.54 -1.64 -4.71
N LEU A 172 -25.33 -1.31 -4.27
CA LEU A 172 -24.48 -0.30 -4.94
C LEU A 172 -24.13 -0.72 -6.38
N ALA A 173 -23.75 -1.98 -6.59
CA ALA A 173 -23.42 -2.49 -7.91
C ALA A 173 -24.60 -2.39 -8.89
N ARG A 174 -25.83 -2.70 -8.44
CA ARG A 174 -27.05 -2.53 -9.25
C ARG A 174 -27.28 -1.07 -9.62
N GLU A 175 -27.21 -0.17 -8.64
CA GLU A 175 -27.42 1.26 -8.88
C GLU A 175 -26.40 1.84 -9.85
N LEU A 176 -25.11 1.50 -9.69
CA LEU A 176 -24.06 1.94 -10.61
C LEU A 176 -24.27 1.39 -12.02
N THR A 177 -24.65 0.12 -12.14
CA THR A 177 -24.95 -0.51 -13.44
C THR A 177 -26.14 0.17 -14.12
N ALA A 178 -27.22 0.46 -13.38
CA ALA A 178 -28.38 1.20 -13.89
C ALA A 178 -28.01 2.62 -14.37
N ARG A 179 -26.97 3.22 -13.78
CA ARG A 179 -26.38 4.50 -14.22
C ARG A 179 -25.33 4.37 -15.33
N GLY A 180 -25.23 3.20 -15.97
CA GLY A 180 -24.34 2.96 -17.10
C GLY A 180 -22.88 2.70 -16.73
N HIS A 181 -22.56 2.40 -15.47
CA HIS A 181 -21.21 1.96 -15.10
C HIS A 181 -20.98 0.50 -15.48
N ARG A 182 -19.82 0.18 -16.05
CA ARG A 182 -19.31 -1.19 -16.12
C ARG A 182 -18.67 -1.55 -14.78
N VAL A 183 -19.35 -2.34 -13.97
CA VAL A 183 -18.89 -2.73 -12.62
C VAL A 183 -18.07 -4.01 -12.66
N VAL A 184 -16.95 -4.04 -11.93
CA VAL A 184 -16.12 -5.24 -11.71
C VAL A 184 -15.82 -5.40 -10.21
N LEU A 185 -15.66 -6.64 -9.76
CA LEU A 185 -15.40 -7.00 -8.37
C LEU A 185 -14.00 -7.58 -8.22
N THR A 186 -13.19 -6.96 -7.37
CA THR A 186 -11.80 -7.38 -7.11
C THR A 186 -11.65 -8.02 -5.73
N GLY A 187 -10.54 -8.71 -5.52
CA GLY A 187 -10.23 -9.43 -4.29
C GLY A 187 -9.11 -10.45 -4.52
N SER A 188 -8.54 -10.94 -3.44
CA SER A 188 -7.64 -12.09 -3.46
C SER A 188 -8.39 -13.40 -3.75
N ALA A 189 -7.67 -14.49 -4.01
CA ALA A 189 -8.29 -15.80 -4.24
C ALA A 189 -9.21 -16.27 -3.08
N PRO A 190 -8.85 -16.12 -1.79
CA PRO A 190 -9.75 -16.42 -0.68
C PRO A 190 -11.03 -15.57 -0.65
N GLU A 191 -11.03 -14.41 -1.29
CA GLU A 191 -12.17 -13.48 -1.31
C GLU A 191 -13.11 -13.70 -2.50
N ARG A 192 -12.74 -14.59 -3.44
CA ARG A 192 -13.53 -14.87 -4.65
C ARG A 192 -14.96 -15.28 -4.34
N ALA A 193 -15.19 -16.13 -3.34
CA ALA A 193 -16.53 -16.56 -2.97
C ALA A 193 -17.39 -15.40 -2.43
N ALA A 194 -16.79 -14.44 -1.72
CA ALA A 194 -17.50 -13.24 -1.27
C ALA A 194 -17.86 -12.33 -2.45
N ALA A 195 -16.91 -12.09 -3.36
CA ALA A 195 -17.15 -11.31 -4.58
C ALA A 195 -18.22 -11.96 -5.48
N ALA A 196 -18.19 -13.28 -5.67
CA ALA A 196 -19.20 -13.99 -6.47
C ALA A 196 -20.62 -13.85 -5.89
N ARG A 197 -20.77 -13.88 -4.56
CA ARG A 197 -22.08 -13.63 -3.91
C ARG A 197 -22.57 -12.21 -4.15
N VAL A 198 -21.69 -11.22 -4.14
CA VAL A 198 -22.04 -9.83 -4.48
C VAL A 198 -22.48 -9.72 -5.94
N ALA A 199 -21.73 -10.31 -6.88
CA ALA A 199 -22.08 -10.32 -8.30
C ALA A 199 -23.46 -10.95 -8.54
N SER A 200 -23.68 -12.16 -8.00
CA SER A 200 -24.94 -12.89 -8.15
C SER A 200 -26.12 -12.09 -7.60
N ALA A 201 -26.01 -11.54 -6.38
CA ALA A 201 -27.07 -10.72 -5.80
C ALA A 201 -27.30 -9.40 -6.56
N ALA A 202 -26.30 -8.91 -7.29
CA ALA A 202 -26.40 -7.71 -8.11
C ALA A 202 -26.84 -7.98 -9.56
N GLY A 203 -26.96 -9.25 -9.99
CA GLY A 203 -27.25 -9.59 -11.38
C GLY A 203 -26.08 -9.26 -12.33
N LEU A 204 -24.84 -9.23 -11.84
CA LEU A 204 -23.66 -9.03 -12.67
C LEU A 204 -23.24 -10.35 -13.35
N PRO A 205 -22.65 -10.31 -14.56
CA PRO A 205 -22.13 -11.50 -15.21
C PRO A 205 -20.91 -12.08 -14.48
N ASP A 206 -20.65 -13.37 -14.64
CA ASP A 206 -19.48 -14.04 -14.03
C ASP A 206 -18.13 -13.42 -14.42
N GLY A 207 -18.05 -12.82 -15.62
CA GLY A 207 -16.89 -12.08 -16.09
C GLY A 207 -16.61 -10.78 -15.32
N ALA A 208 -17.57 -10.28 -14.53
CA ALA A 208 -17.35 -9.13 -13.65
C ALA A 208 -16.58 -9.50 -12.38
N VAL A 209 -16.49 -10.78 -12.02
CA VAL A 209 -15.75 -11.25 -10.84
C VAL A 209 -14.30 -11.50 -11.23
N LEU A 210 -13.45 -10.51 -10.92
CA LEU A 210 -12.01 -10.54 -11.12
C LEU A 210 -11.26 -11.01 -9.87
N ALA A 211 -11.94 -11.13 -8.73
CA ALA A 211 -11.36 -11.63 -7.49
C ALA A 211 -10.70 -13.02 -7.67
N GLY A 212 -9.41 -13.12 -7.32
CA GLY A 212 -8.61 -14.32 -7.51
C GLY A 212 -8.25 -14.65 -8.97
N ARG A 213 -8.52 -13.74 -9.91
CA ARG A 213 -8.22 -13.87 -11.34
C ARG A 213 -7.32 -12.76 -11.87
N THR A 214 -6.85 -11.89 -10.99
CA THR A 214 -5.91 -10.81 -11.32
C THR A 214 -4.67 -10.95 -10.45
N ASP A 215 -3.49 -10.81 -11.05
CA ASP A 215 -2.27 -10.59 -10.30
C ASP A 215 -2.14 -9.11 -9.83
N LEU A 216 -1.03 -8.77 -9.19
CA LEU A 216 -0.80 -7.42 -8.67
C LEU A 216 -0.58 -6.39 -9.80
N ALA A 217 0.05 -6.78 -10.90
CA ALA A 217 0.28 -5.90 -12.05
C ALA A 217 -1.04 -5.58 -12.75
N GLU A 218 -1.88 -6.58 -12.95
CA GLU A 218 -3.24 -6.44 -13.49
C GLU A 218 -4.13 -5.62 -12.58
N LEU A 219 -4.07 -5.82 -11.25
CA LEU A 219 -4.80 -4.99 -10.29
C LEU A 219 -4.34 -3.54 -10.35
N ALA A 220 -3.04 -3.29 -10.44
CA ALA A 220 -2.49 -1.95 -10.59
C ALA A 220 -2.98 -1.28 -11.89
N ALA A 221 -2.96 -1.98 -13.02
CA ALA A 221 -3.43 -1.47 -14.31
C ALA A 221 -4.94 -1.18 -14.27
N LEU A 222 -5.72 -2.10 -13.71
CA LEU A 222 -7.16 -1.95 -13.54
C LEU A 222 -7.50 -0.72 -12.69
N VAL A 223 -6.80 -0.50 -11.58
CA VAL A 223 -7.05 0.66 -10.70
C VAL A 223 -6.58 1.95 -11.35
N ALA A 224 -5.44 1.94 -12.05
CA ALA A 224 -4.93 3.13 -12.74
C ALA A 224 -5.93 3.65 -13.79
N ASP A 225 -6.54 2.76 -14.55
CA ASP A 225 -7.48 3.10 -15.64
C ASP A 225 -8.96 3.03 -15.23
N ALA A 226 -9.27 2.77 -13.96
CA ALA A 226 -10.64 2.76 -13.47
C ALA A 226 -11.27 4.16 -13.51
N ARG A 227 -12.58 4.20 -13.75
CA ARG A 227 -13.41 5.41 -13.59
C ARG A 227 -13.63 5.75 -12.11
N LEU A 228 -13.80 4.73 -11.27
CA LEU A 228 -14.10 4.86 -9.85
C LEU A 228 -13.67 3.59 -9.11
N VAL A 229 -13.14 3.75 -7.89
CA VAL A 229 -12.87 2.66 -6.95
C VAL A 229 -13.74 2.83 -5.71
N VAL A 230 -14.44 1.79 -5.28
CA VAL A 230 -15.12 1.76 -3.98
C VAL A 230 -14.61 0.56 -3.19
N SER A 231 -14.05 0.83 -2.02
CA SER A 231 -13.45 -0.20 -1.17
C SER A 231 -13.55 0.18 0.29
N GLY A 232 -13.31 -0.79 1.18
CA GLY A 232 -12.89 -0.47 2.54
C GLY A 232 -11.48 0.15 2.57
N ASP A 233 -11.01 0.48 3.78
CA ASP A 233 -9.61 0.80 4.07
C ASP A 233 -8.70 -0.44 3.84
N THR A 234 -8.35 -0.66 2.58
CA THR A 234 -7.50 -1.76 2.07
C THR A 234 -6.47 -1.24 1.06
N GLY A 235 -5.51 -2.09 0.67
CA GLY A 235 -4.46 -1.73 -0.29
C GLY A 235 -4.97 -1.13 -1.61
N VAL A 236 -6.15 -1.55 -2.09
CA VAL A 236 -6.77 -0.99 -3.31
C VAL A 236 -7.12 0.49 -3.15
N ALA A 237 -7.53 0.94 -1.97
CA ALA A 237 -7.78 2.36 -1.70
C ALA A 237 -6.49 3.19 -1.86
N HIS A 238 -5.35 2.67 -1.39
CA HIS A 238 -4.07 3.35 -1.51
C HIS A 238 -3.54 3.35 -2.95
N LEU A 239 -3.77 2.28 -3.72
CA LEU A 239 -3.49 2.29 -5.16
C LEU A 239 -4.30 3.38 -5.87
N ALA A 240 -5.58 3.55 -5.53
CA ALA A 240 -6.40 4.61 -6.10
C ALA A 240 -5.83 6.02 -5.77
N THR A 241 -5.35 6.22 -4.53
CA THR A 241 -4.65 7.46 -4.13
C THR A 241 -3.41 7.73 -4.98
N GLY A 242 -2.57 6.71 -5.16
CA GLY A 242 -1.32 6.81 -5.94
C GLY A 242 -1.54 7.06 -7.43
N TYR A 243 -2.61 6.50 -8.02
CA TYR A 243 -2.96 6.74 -9.42
C TYR A 243 -3.86 7.96 -9.65
N ARG A 244 -4.28 8.66 -8.59
CA ARG A 244 -5.30 9.72 -8.62
C ARG A 244 -6.64 9.26 -9.20
N THR A 245 -6.92 7.96 -9.11
CA THR A 245 -8.20 7.38 -9.51
C THR A 245 -9.26 7.80 -8.51
N ALA A 246 -10.40 8.31 -9.00
CA ALA A 246 -11.50 8.71 -8.12
C ALA A 246 -11.90 7.54 -7.23
N SER A 247 -12.10 7.79 -5.93
CA SER A 247 -12.45 6.72 -4.99
C SER A 247 -13.45 7.14 -3.93
N VAL A 248 -14.20 6.16 -3.44
CA VAL A 248 -14.97 6.24 -2.20
C VAL A 248 -14.41 5.18 -1.26
N VAL A 249 -13.83 5.61 -0.14
CA VAL A 249 -13.18 4.71 0.83
C VAL A 249 -14.02 4.64 2.09
N LEU A 250 -14.42 3.42 2.44
CA LEU A 250 -15.25 3.11 3.59
C LEU A 250 -14.35 2.79 4.80
N PHE A 251 -14.39 3.66 5.80
CA PHE A 251 -13.70 3.47 7.07
C PHE A 251 -14.69 2.98 8.14
N GLY A 252 -14.16 2.32 9.16
CA GLY A 252 -14.92 1.76 10.28
C GLY A 252 -14.09 1.77 11.56
N PRO A 253 -13.36 0.68 11.89
CA PRO A 253 -12.65 0.58 13.16
C PRO A 253 -11.37 1.42 13.24
N VAL A 254 -10.79 1.78 12.09
CA VAL A 254 -9.58 2.61 12.02
C VAL A 254 -9.97 3.99 11.50
N PRO A 255 -9.51 5.08 12.14
CA PRO A 255 -9.90 6.42 11.72
C PRO A 255 -9.21 6.82 10.40
N PRO A 256 -9.90 7.54 9.51
CA PRO A 256 -9.32 8.05 8.27
C PRO A 256 -8.21 9.09 8.50
N THR A 257 -8.11 9.69 9.68
CA THR A 257 -6.98 10.56 10.03
C THR A 257 -5.65 9.81 10.11
N ARG A 258 -5.67 8.47 10.23
CA ARG A 258 -4.46 7.64 10.29
C ARG A 258 -4.09 6.99 8.94
N TRP A 259 -5.06 6.68 8.10
CA TRP A 259 -4.87 5.88 6.87
C TRP A 259 -5.56 6.43 5.62
N GLY A 260 -6.28 7.55 5.74
CA GLY A 260 -7.04 8.16 4.67
C GLY A 260 -6.20 8.67 3.50
N PRO A 261 -6.83 8.94 2.36
CA PRO A 261 -6.19 9.76 1.33
C PRO A 261 -5.86 11.16 1.89
N PRO A 262 -4.77 11.81 1.45
CA PRO A 262 -4.46 13.18 1.83
C PRO A 262 -5.63 14.15 1.54
N PRO A 263 -5.94 15.11 2.42
CA PRO A 263 -7.06 16.04 2.25
C PRO A 263 -7.05 16.82 0.93
N GLU A 264 -5.87 17.07 0.36
CA GLU A 264 -5.65 17.81 -0.88
C GLU A 264 -6.09 17.00 -2.11
N ARG A 265 -6.16 15.66 -1.99
CA ARG A 265 -6.55 14.76 -3.07
C ARG A 265 -8.07 14.68 -3.18
N ARG A 266 -8.69 15.77 -3.64
CA ARG A 266 -10.16 15.99 -3.69
C ARG A 266 -10.97 14.96 -4.49
N ARG A 267 -10.33 14.08 -5.25
CA ARG A 267 -10.97 12.98 -6.01
C ARG A 267 -11.33 11.78 -5.13
N HIS A 268 -10.90 11.76 -3.86
CA HIS A 268 -11.21 10.69 -2.93
C HIS A 268 -12.22 11.17 -1.90
N ARG A 269 -13.29 10.40 -1.72
CA ARG A 269 -14.32 10.64 -0.70
C ARG A 269 -14.19 9.60 0.39
N VAL A 270 -13.99 10.05 1.61
CA VAL A 270 -14.01 9.20 2.80
C VAL A 270 -15.44 9.15 3.34
N LEU A 271 -15.95 7.95 3.61
CA LEU A 271 -17.17 7.73 4.38
C LEU A 271 -16.82 6.89 5.60
N TRP A 272 -17.28 7.32 6.77
CA TRP A 272 -17.17 6.57 8.00
C TRP A 272 -18.50 5.89 8.27
N VAL A 273 -18.53 4.57 8.21
CA VAL A 273 -19.75 3.75 8.18
C VAL A 273 -19.78 2.66 9.23
#